data_AF-A0A562KBQ1-F1
#
_entry.id   AF-A0A562KBQ1-F1
#
_cell.length_a   1.000
_cell.length_b   1.000
_cell.length_c   1.000
_cell.angle_alpha   90.00
_cell.angle_beta   90.00
_cell.angle_gamma   90.00
#
_symmetry.space_group_name_H-M   'P 1'
#
loop_
_entity.id
_entity.type
_entity.pdbx_description
1 polymer ?
#
loop_
_entity_poly.entity_id
_entity_poly.type
_entity_poly.pdbx_seq_one_letter_code
_entity_poly.pdbx_strand_id
1 'polypeptide(L)'
;MTIFRIFLPLATGLAIAVAPAAAHGETAAWTGHYYLQGVMETGSELLLRADGRFQWYLVVGALDLFAQGRWEAKDGNVVLTSEPGNDVPEPAFQTMTLRQEEDGRLIPGGPLGRGVYVRPEHGSD
;
A
#
# COMPACT_ATOMS: atom_id res chain seq x y z
N MET A 1 51.30 -17.74 -42.78
CA MET A 1 50.97 -19.14 -42.44
C MET A 1 50.91 -19.18 -40.91
N THR A 2 49.81 -19.38 -40.18
CA THR A 2 48.42 -19.75 -40.47
C THR A 2 47.59 -19.36 -39.25
N ILE A 3 46.34 -18.97 -39.50
CA ILE A 3 45.27 -18.61 -38.57
C ILE A 3 44.82 -19.84 -37.76
N PHE A 4 44.43 -19.69 -36.48
CA PHE A 4 43.19 -20.35 -36.01
C PHE A 4 42.58 -19.60 -34.80
N ARG A 5 41.37 -19.09 -35.02
CA ARG A 5 40.48 -18.48 -34.04
C ARG A 5 39.54 -19.56 -33.51
N ILE A 6 39.36 -19.66 -32.20
CA ILE A 6 38.19 -20.30 -31.59
C ILE A 6 37.75 -19.42 -30.42
N PHE A 7 36.66 -18.69 -30.60
CA PHE A 7 35.91 -18.06 -29.52
C PHE A 7 34.63 -18.87 -29.33
N LEU A 8 34.44 -19.41 -28.12
CA LEU A 8 33.22 -20.09 -27.70
C LEU A 8 32.46 -19.12 -26.77
N PRO A 9 31.28 -18.61 -27.13
CA PRO A 9 30.45 -17.87 -26.17
C PRO A 9 29.61 -18.87 -25.37
N LEU A 10 29.83 -18.92 -24.05
CA LEU A 10 28.94 -19.58 -23.11
C LEU A 10 27.70 -18.68 -22.92
N ALA A 11 26.55 -19.16 -23.38
CA ALA A 11 25.29 -18.43 -23.33
C ALA A 11 24.82 -18.19 -21.89
N THR A 12 24.61 -16.91 -21.55
CA THR A 12 23.97 -16.46 -20.32
C THR A 12 22.47 -16.71 -20.40
N GLY A 13 21.96 -17.70 -19.66
CA GLY A 13 20.52 -17.93 -19.51
C GLY A 13 19.94 -17.00 -18.44
N LEU A 14 19.20 -15.97 -18.84
CA LEU A 14 18.41 -15.14 -17.94
C LEU A 14 17.07 -15.85 -17.68
N ALA A 15 16.92 -16.45 -16.50
CA ALA A 15 15.62 -16.95 -16.05
C ALA A 15 14.75 -15.75 -15.65
N ILE A 16 13.78 -15.39 -16.50
CA ILE A 16 12.75 -14.40 -16.17
C ILE A 16 11.73 -15.10 -15.27
N ALA A 17 11.77 -14.79 -13.98
CA ALA A 17 10.70 -15.14 -13.06
C ALA A 17 9.46 -14.31 -13.43
N VAL A 18 8.46 -14.94 -14.03
CA VAL A 18 7.15 -14.32 -14.27
C VAL A 18 6.40 -14.33 -12.94
N ALA A 19 6.34 -13.17 -12.28
CA ALA A 19 5.49 -12.96 -11.11
C ALA A 19 3.99 -13.07 -11.52
N PRO A 20 3.11 -13.61 -10.67
CA PRO A 20 1.72 -13.86 -11.03
C PRO A 20 0.96 -12.54 -11.24
N ALA A 21 0.40 -12.36 -12.43
CA ALA A 21 -0.35 -11.17 -12.84
C ALA A 21 -1.76 -11.08 -12.20
N ALA A 22 -2.20 -12.08 -11.43
CA ALA A 22 -3.55 -12.16 -10.88
C ALA A 22 -3.85 -11.15 -9.75
N ALA A 23 -2.83 -10.61 -9.08
CA ALA A 23 -3.02 -9.62 -8.01
C ALA A 23 -3.47 -8.23 -8.51
N HIS A 24 -3.32 -7.92 -9.81
CA HIS A 24 -3.56 -6.57 -10.32
C HIS A 24 -5.04 -6.18 -10.36
N GLY A 25 -5.97 -7.13 -10.55
CA GLY A 25 -7.40 -6.83 -10.68
C GLY A 25 -8.06 -6.40 -9.37
N GLU A 26 -7.74 -7.09 -8.27
CA GLU A 26 -8.21 -6.77 -6.92
C GLU A 26 -7.52 -5.51 -6.37
N THR A 27 -6.23 -5.35 -6.65
CA THR A 27 -5.47 -4.14 -6.31
C THR A 27 -6.11 -2.90 -6.93
N ALA A 28 -6.44 -2.92 -8.23
CA ALA A 28 -7.05 -1.77 -8.90
C ALA A 28 -8.36 -1.31 -8.24
N ALA A 29 -9.20 -2.24 -7.82
CA ALA A 29 -10.50 -1.94 -7.18
C ALA A 29 -10.36 -1.18 -5.85
N TRP A 30 -9.23 -1.33 -5.14
CA TRP A 30 -9.04 -0.75 -3.82
C TRP A 30 -8.16 0.50 -3.82
N THR A 31 -7.62 0.87 -4.98
CA THR A 31 -6.85 2.11 -5.11
C THR A 31 -7.70 3.36 -4.93
N GLY A 32 -7.15 4.38 -4.28
CA GLY A 32 -7.79 5.67 -4.08
C GLY A 32 -7.52 6.28 -2.71
N HIS A 33 -8.13 7.45 -2.51
CA HIS A 33 -8.14 8.17 -1.25
C HIS A 33 -9.31 7.68 -0.38
N TYR A 34 -9.05 7.58 0.91
CA TYR A 34 -10.05 7.25 1.92
C TYR A 34 -9.90 8.18 3.12
N TYR A 35 -11.02 8.64 3.66
CA TYR A 35 -11.06 9.56 4.79
C TYR A 35 -11.71 8.89 5.99
N LEU A 36 -11.08 9.03 7.16
CA LEU A 36 -11.61 8.48 8.39
C LEU A 36 -12.87 9.23 8.83
N GLN A 37 -13.92 8.48 9.12
CA GLN A 37 -15.18 8.98 9.67
C GLN A 37 -15.54 8.29 10.99
N GLY A 38 -16.41 8.93 11.76
CA GLY A 38 -16.96 8.37 13.00
C GLY A 38 -16.06 8.49 14.22
N VAL A 39 -14.98 9.28 14.13
CA VAL A 39 -14.07 9.58 15.25
C VAL A 39 -14.06 11.08 15.48
N MET A 40 -14.44 11.51 16.67
CA MET A 40 -14.44 12.94 17.01
C MET A 40 -13.01 13.47 17.08
N GLU A 41 -12.83 14.72 16.64
CA GLU A 41 -11.57 15.48 16.72
C GLU A 41 -10.35 14.79 16.09
N THR A 42 -10.58 13.75 15.28
CA THR A 42 -9.57 12.97 14.60
C THR A 42 -9.78 13.11 13.10
N GLY A 43 -8.78 13.66 12.42
CA GLY A 43 -8.69 13.60 10.97
C GLY A 43 -7.70 12.53 10.56
N SER A 44 -8.00 11.77 9.51
CA SER A 44 -7.03 10.87 8.90
C SER A 44 -7.37 10.59 7.45
N GLU A 45 -6.34 10.45 6.63
CA GLU A 45 -6.45 9.98 5.25
C GLU A 45 -5.56 8.77 5.05
N LEU A 46 -6.07 7.85 4.23
CA LEU A 46 -5.33 6.72 3.68
C LEU A 46 -5.37 6.81 2.15
N LEU A 47 -4.20 6.85 1.52
CA LEU A 47 -4.06 6.72 0.08
C LEU A 47 -3.49 5.35 -0.26
N LEU A 48 -4.23 4.56 -1.03
CA LEU A 48 -3.77 3.30 -1.63
C LEU A 48 -3.46 3.52 -3.11
N ARG A 49 -2.20 3.38 -3.51
CA ARG A 49 -1.75 3.58 -4.90
C ARG A 49 -1.71 2.27 -5.67
N ALA A 50 -1.93 2.33 -6.98
CA ALA A 50 -1.94 1.15 -7.86
C ALA A 50 -0.58 0.44 -7.99
N ASP A 51 0.50 1.12 -7.62
CA ASP A 51 1.86 0.59 -7.55
C ASP A 51 2.15 -0.20 -6.25
N GLY A 52 1.13 -0.41 -5.42
CA GLY A 52 1.25 -1.11 -4.14
C GLY A 52 1.87 -0.26 -3.03
N ARG A 53 1.98 1.07 -3.21
CA ARG A 53 2.43 2.01 -2.17
C ARG A 53 1.26 2.61 -1.41
N PHE A 54 1.42 2.86 -0.11
CA PHE A 54 0.44 3.63 0.65
C PHE A 54 1.06 4.88 1.29
N GLN A 55 0.21 5.85 1.55
CA GLN A 55 0.48 6.97 2.45
C GLN A 55 -0.67 7.06 3.45
N TRP A 56 -0.33 7.35 4.69
CA TRP A 56 -1.28 7.47 5.78
C TRP A 56 -0.86 8.61 6.71
N TYR A 57 -1.82 9.44 7.10
CA TYR A 57 -1.62 10.44 8.13
C TYR A 57 -2.81 10.47 9.08
N LEU A 58 -2.57 10.88 10.31
CA LEU A 58 -3.61 11.11 11.31
C LEU A 58 -3.26 12.32 12.17
N VAL A 59 -4.26 13.13 12.46
CA VAL A 59 -4.16 14.34 13.26
C VAL A 59 -5.22 14.27 14.37
N VAL A 60 -4.80 14.40 15.62
CA VAL A 60 -5.69 14.52 16.79
C VAL A 60 -5.15 15.59 17.72
N GLY A 61 -5.85 16.72 17.83
CA GLY A 61 -5.36 17.86 18.61
C GLY A 61 -4.00 18.33 18.10
N ALA A 62 -2.95 18.17 18.92
CA ALA A 62 -1.57 18.53 18.59
C ALA A 62 -0.68 17.31 18.20
N LEU A 63 -1.28 16.12 18.07
CA LEU A 63 -0.59 14.90 17.66
C LEU A 63 -0.76 14.68 16.16
N ASP A 64 0.36 14.64 15.44
CA ASP A 64 0.45 14.27 14.04
C ASP A 64 1.22 12.95 13.90
N LEU A 65 0.60 11.96 13.27
CA LEU A 65 1.18 10.64 13.04
C LEU A 65 1.23 10.33 11.55
N PHE A 66 2.33 9.71 11.11
CA PHE A 66 2.58 9.39 9.71
C PHE A 66 3.03 7.95 9.54
N ALA A 67 2.64 7.33 8.44
CA ALA A 67 3.15 6.06 7.98
C ALA A 67 3.10 5.98 6.46
N GLN A 68 4.12 5.37 5.87
CA GLN A 68 4.19 5.10 4.44
C GLN A 68 4.89 3.77 4.21
N GLY A 69 4.60 3.12 3.09
CA GLY A 69 5.22 1.84 2.76
C GLY A 69 4.45 1.09 1.69
N ARG A 70 4.28 -0.22 1.90
CA ARG A 70 3.63 -1.13 0.95
C ARG A 70 2.28 -1.59 1.45
N TRP A 71 1.36 -1.80 0.53
CA TRP A 71 0.09 -2.44 0.83
C TRP A 71 -0.16 -3.62 -0.10
N GLU A 72 -0.94 -4.57 0.39
CA GLU A 72 -1.40 -5.72 -0.38
C GLU A 72 -2.84 -6.10 -0.02
N ALA A 73 -3.52 -6.70 -1.00
CA ALA A 73 -4.78 -7.37 -0.81
C ALA A 73 -4.55 -8.81 -0.34
N LYS A 74 -5.09 -9.16 0.82
CA LYS A 74 -4.89 -10.50 1.40
C LYS A 74 -6.11 -10.95 2.20
N ASP A 75 -6.68 -12.08 1.80
CA ASP A 75 -7.81 -12.73 2.49
C ASP A 75 -8.99 -11.78 2.77
N GLY A 76 -9.33 -10.92 1.80
CA GLY A 76 -10.38 -9.90 1.93
C GLY A 76 -10.02 -8.71 2.84
N ASN A 77 -8.74 -8.52 3.14
CA ASN A 77 -8.22 -7.40 3.92
C ASN A 77 -7.18 -6.60 3.14
N VAL A 78 -7.04 -5.33 3.51
CA VAL A 78 -5.90 -4.50 3.14
C VAL A 78 -4.85 -4.62 4.24
N VAL A 79 -3.65 -5.07 3.91
CA VAL A 79 -2.52 -5.12 4.84
C VAL A 79 -1.53 -4.04 4.48
N LEU A 80 -1.29 -3.10 5.39
CA LEU A 80 -0.29 -2.04 5.27
C LEU A 80 0.97 -2.45 6.04
N THR A 81 2.13 -2.33 5.40
CA THR A 81 3.44 -2.56 6.02
C THR A 81 4.31 -1.32 5.83
N SER A 82 4.62 -0.65 6.92
CA SER A 82 5.39 0.58 6.92
C SER A 82 6.87 0.33 6.59
N GLU A 83 7.43 1.23 5.81
CA GLU A 83 8.84 1.25 5.45
C GLU A 83 9.44 2.56 5.99
N PRO A 84 10.27 2.52 7.05
CA PRO A 84 10.98 3.70 7.53
C PRO A 84 11.74 4.39 6.41
N GLY A 85 11.68 5.71 6.36
CA GLY A 85 12.35 6.53 5.34
C GLY A 85 12.92 7.82 5.93
N ASN A 86 13.54 8.64 5.09
CA ASN A 86 14.11 9.91 5.55
C ASN A 86 13.04 10.87 6.11
N ASP A 87 11.85 10.89 5.49
CA ASP A 87 10.76 11.78 5.90
C ASP A 87 9.99 11.24 7.11
N VAL A 88 9.92 9.92 7.25
CA VAL A 88 9.24 9.22 8.35
C VAL A 88 10.17 8.12 8.88
N PRO A 89 11.17 8.47 9.71
CA PRO A 89 12.12 7.50 10.25
C PRO A 89 11.47 6.57 11.28
N GLU A 90 10.44 7.04 11.97
CA GLU A 90 9.67 6.29 12.95
C GLU A 90 8.18 6.31 12.55
N PRO A 91 7.71 5.31 11.78
CA PRO A 91 6.32 5.26 11.37
C PRO A 91 5.40 4.97 12.56
N ALA A 92 4.19 5.52 12.51
CA ALA A 92 3.17 5.40 13.55
C ALA A 92 2.77 3.94 13.88
N PHE A 93 2.96 3.04 12.92
CA PHE A 93 2.78 1.61 13.08
C PHE A 93 3.75 0.86 12.16
N GLN A 94 4.06 -0.40 12.48
CA GLN A 94 4.81 -1.29 11.58
C GLN A 94 3.88 -1.98 10.58
N THR A 95 2.77 -2.52 11.07
CA THR A 95 1.74 -3.18 10.25
C THR A 95 0.36 -2.77 10.71
N MET A 96 -0.56 -2.54 9.77
CA MET A 96 -1.97 -2.33 10.04
C MET A 96 -2.82 -3.14 9.06
N THR A 97 -3.79 -3.87 9.59
CA THR A 97 -4.77 -4.59 8.78
C THR A 97 -6.09 -3.83 8.79
N LEU A 98 -6.68 -3.62 7.61
CA LEU A 98 -8.02 -3.09 7.47
C LEU A 98 -8.93 -4.16 6.88
N ARG A 99 -10.06 -4.42 7.56
CA ARG A 99 -11.10 -5.28 7.01
C ARG A 99 -11.87 -4.52 5.94
N GLN A 100 -12.09 -5.15 4.80
CA GLN A 100 -12.97 -4.61 3.79
C GLN A 100 -14.41 -5.01 4.07
N GLU A 101 -15.32 -4.05 3.91
CA GLU A 101 -16.76 -4.28 3.87
C GLU A 101 -17.24 -4.33 2.40
N GLU A 102 -18.36 -5.00 2.13
CA GLU A 102 -18.91 -5.20 0.78
C GLU A 102 -19.17 -3.88 0.02
N ASP A 103 -19.43 -2.79 0.75
CA ASP A 103 -19.65 -1.44 0.22
C ASP A 103 -18.36 -0.67 -0.08
N GLY A 104 -17.19 -1.30 0.06
CA GLY A 104 -15.89 -0.72 -0.22
C GLY A 104 -15.29 0.12 0.91
N ARG A 105 -15.97 0.22 2.06
CA ARG A 105 -15.41 0.83 3.27
C ARG A 105 -14.30 -0.04 3.86
N LEU A 106 -13.34 0.62 4.50
CA LEU A 106 -12.23 -0.05 5.18
C LEU A 106 -12.32 0.21 6.69
N ILE A 107 -12.40 -0.85 7.48
CA ILE A 107 -12.43 -0.77 8.94
C ILE A 107 -11.03 -1.08 9.46
N PRO A 108 -10.34 -0.10 10.07
CA PRO A 108 -9.01 -0.34 10.61
C PRO A 108 -9.08 -1.29 11.81
N GLY A 109 -8.12 -2.20 11.90
CA GLY A 109 -7.80 -2.87 13.15
C GLY A 109 -7.17 -1.90 14.17
N GLY A 110 -6.76 -2.42 15.33
CA GLY A 110 -5.89 -1.65 16.23
C GLY A 110 -4.59 -1.22 15.50
N PRO A 111 -3.92 -0.12 15.91
CA PRO A 111 -4.16 0.74 17.08
C PRO A 111 -5.13 1.91 16.84
N LEU A 112 -5.65 2.13 15.63
CA LEU A 112 -6.49 3.30 15.31
C LEU A 112 -7.87 3.29 15.97
N GLY A 113 -8.30 2.15 16.51
CA GLY A 113 -9.53 2.06 17.29
C GLY A 113 -10.79 2.06 16.42
N ARG A 114 -11.79 2.86 16.82
CA ARG A 114 -13.11 2.94 16.16
C ARG A 114 -13.03 3.86 14.96
N GLY A 115 -13.95 3.70 14.00
CA GLY A 115 -14.06 4.56 12.82
C GLY A 115 -14.13 3.74 11.54
N VAL A 116 -14.30 4.43 10.42
CA VAL A 116 -14.36 3.80 9.10
C VAL A 116 -13.74 4.70 8.06
N TYR A 117 -12.87 4.14 7.23
CA TYR A 117 -12.31 4.81 6.07
C TYR A 117 -13.30 4.68 4.91
N VAL A 118 -13.76 5.82 4.40
CA VAL A 118 -14.71 5.90 3.29
C VAL A 118 -14.06 6.62 2.11
N ARG A 119 -14.40 6.20 0.89
CA ARG A 119 -14.01 6.96 -0.31
C ARG A 119 -14.77 8.30 -0.34
N PRO A 120 -14.18 9.35 -0.93
CA PRO A 120 -14.95 10.55 -1.24
C PRO A 120 -16.13 10.17 -2.15
N GLU A 121 -17.28 10.79 -1.93
CA GLU A 121 -18.39 10.69 -2.88
C GLU A 121 -17.91 11.25 -4.24
N HIS A 122 -18.30 10.61 -5.35
CA HIS A 122 -17.99 11.13 -6.68
C HIS A 122 -18.66 12.51 -6.85
N GLY A 123 -17.91 13.58 -6.61
CA GLY A 123 -18.38 14.96 -6.79
C GLY A 123 -17.71 15.94 -5.85
N SER A 124 -16.51 16.39 -6.19
CA SER A 124 -15.87 17.64 -5.76
C SER A 124 -14.57 17.82 -6.57
N ASP A 125 -14.71 18.04 -7.87
CA ASP A 125 -13.69 18.72 -8.69
C ASP A 125 -13.88 20.23 -8.56
#